data_AF-A0A3S1XFJ6-F1
#
_entry.id   AF-A0A3S1XFJ6-F1
#
_cell.length_a   1.000
_cell.length_b   1.000
_cell.length_c   1.000
_cell.angle_alpha   90.00
_cell.angle_beta   90.00
_cell.angle_gamma   90.00
#
_symmetry.space_group_name_H-M   'P 1'
#
loop_
_entity.id
_entity.type
_entity.pdbx_description
1 polymer ?
#
loop_
_entity_poly.entity_id
_entity_poly.type
_entity_poly.pdbx_seq_one_letter_code
_entity_poly.pdbx_strand_id
1 'polypeptide(L)' 'GAVSKPPLTTIVQPIAEMGRLAVKAILENDGSFSRQSLPVELVVRASSGPSPT' A
#
# COMPACT_ATOMS: atom_id res chain seq x y z
N GLY A 1 -18.43 -2.37 4.44
CA GLY A 1 -18.68 -1.02 5.02
C GLY A 1 -17.39 -0.49 5.62
N ALA A 2 -17.28 0.83 5.88
CA ALA A 2 -16.11 1.41 6.54
C ALA A 2 -15.94 0.83 7.95
N VAL A 3 -14.71 0.42 8.30
CA VAL A 3 -14.39 -0.21 9.60
C VAL A 3 -14.14 0.81 10.72
N SER A 4 -14.17 2.10 10.41
CA SER A 4 -14.01 3.20 11.36
C SER A 4 -15.05 4.30 11.10
N LYS A 5 -15.39 5.05 12.15
CA LYS A 5 -16.21 6.27 12.10
C LYS A 5 -15.50 7.38 12.88
N PRO A 6 -15.02 8.46 12.22
CA PRO A 6 -15.08 8.71 10.78
C PRO A 6 -14.22 7.70 9.97
N PRO A 7 -14.51 7.51 8.67
CA PRO A 7 -13.63 6.74 7.79
C PRO A 7 -12.19 7.27 7.81
N LEU A 8 -11.23 6.36 8.02
CA LEU A 8 -9.81 6.68 8.24
C LEU A 8 -9.07 7.09 6.95
N THR A 9 -8.37 8.22 6.97
CA THR A 9 -7.33 8.59 6.00
C THR A 9 -6.12 7.67 6.20
N THR A 10 -5.61 7.07 5.13
CA THR A 10 -4.52 6.08 5.25
C THR A 10 -3.65 6.02 4.00
N ILE A 11 -2.47 5.40 4.13
CA ILE A 11 -1.64 4.99 3.00
C ILE A 11 -2.10 3.61 2.53
N VAL A 12 -2.52 3.52 1.27
CA VAL A 12 -2.85 2.24 0.65
C VAL A 12 -1.56 1.57 0.18
N GLN A 13 -1.32 0.39 0.74
CA GLN A 13 -0.21 -0.48 0.36
C GLN A 13 -0.63 -1.36 -0.82
N PRO A 14 0.19 -1.48 -1.89
CA PRO A 14 -0.11 -2.34 -3.04
C PRO A 14 0.12 -3.83 -2.73
N ILE A 15 -0.51 -4.35 -1.68
CA ILE A 15 -0.21 -5.68 -1.09
C ILE A 15 -0.46 -6.83 -2.06
N ALA A 16 -1.51 -6.75 -2.87
CA ALA A 16 -1.82 -7.78 -3.85
C ALA A 16 -0.73 -7.86 -4.93
N GLU A 17 -0.27 -6.69 -5.39
CA GLU A 17 0.79 -6.61 -6.39
C GLU A 17 2.15 -6.99 -5.81
N MET A 18 2.45 -6.58 -4.58
CA MET A 18 3.64 -7.05 -3.84
C MET A 18 3.66 -8.58 -3.77
N GLY A 19 2.54 -9.22 -3.42
CA GLY A 19 2.44 -10.68 -3.38
C GLY A 19 2.66 -11.32 -4.76
N ARG A 20 2.02 -10.78 -5.81
CA ARG A 20 2.18 -11.27 -7.19
C ARG A 20 3.63 -11.20 -7.65
N LEU A 21 4.30 -10.07 -7.43
CA LEU A 21 5.69 -9.86 -7.80
C LEU A 21 6.64 -10.71 -6.95
N ALA A 22 6.36 -10.89 -5.66
CA ALA A 22 7.15 -11.75 -4.79
C ALA A 22 7.10 -13.21 -5.23
N VAL A 23 5.91 -13.74 -5.55
CA VAL A 23 5.77 -15.11 -6.07
C VAL A 23 6.53 -15.26 -7.38
N LYS A 24 6.39 -14.30 -8.31
CA LYS A 24 7.14 -14.30 -9.57
C LYS A 24 8.65 -14.33 -9.32
N ALA A 25 9.15 -13.45 -8.46
CA ALA A 25 10.57 -13.36 -8.14
C ALA A 25 11.13 -14.63 -7.49
N ILE A 26 10.33 -15.36 -6.70
CA ILE A 26 10.75 -16.64 -6.11
C ILE A 26 10.81 -17.73 -7.17
N LEU A 27 9.78 -17.86 -8.00
CA LEU A 27 9.67 -18.93 -9.00
C LEU A 27 10.62 -18.75 -10.19
N GLU A 28 10.90 -17.50 -10.56
CA GLU A 28 11.77 -17.14 -11.69
C GLU A 28 13.18 -16.72 -11.24
N ASN A 29 13.57 -17.00 -10.00
CA ASN A 29 14.87 -16.60 -9.48
C ASN A 29 16.02 -17.32 -10.21
N ASP A 30 16.92 -16.55 -10.82
CA ASP A 30 18.13 -17.02 -11.49
C ASP A 30 19.38 -17.03 -10.58
N GLY A 31 19.19 -16.78 -9.28
CA GLY A 31 20.25 -16.63 -8.28
C GLY A 31 20.64 -15.17 -8.04
N SER A 32 20.05 -14.21 -8.76
CA SER A 32 20.29 -12.79 -8.52
C SER A 32 19.46 -12.24 -7.35
N PHE A 33 20.02 -11.23 -6.67
CA PHE A 33 19.29 -10.46 -5.67
C PHE A 33 18.77 -9.18 -6.30
N SER A 34 17.46 -8.94 -6.19
CA SER A 34 16.82 -7.72 -6.69
C SER A 34 15.95 -7.09 -5.61
N ARG A 35 16.08 -5.77 -5.43
CA ARG A 35 15.19 -4.96 -4.60
C ARG A 35 14.34 -4.06 -5.48
N GLN A 36 13.03 -4.10 -5.26
CA GLN A 36 12.08 -3.25 -5.97
C GLN A 36 11.38 -2.31 -4.98
N SER A 37 11.08 -1.11 -5.45
CA SER A 37 10.24 -0.14 -4.73
C SER A 37 8.94 0.03 -5.50
N LEU A 38 7.80 -0.09 -4.82
CA LEU A 38 6.49 0.11 -5.41
C LEU A 38 5.87 1.40 -4.88
N PRO A 39 5.15 2.16 -5.71
CA PRO A 39 4.48 3.36 -5.27
C PRO A 39 3.37 3.02 -4.27
N VAL A 40 3.14 3.94 -3.35
CA VAL A 40 2.02 3.91 -2.40
C VAL A 40 1.16 5.15 -2.62
N GLU A 41 -0.10 5.08 -2.20
CA GLU A 41 -1.06 6.17 -2.39
C GLU A 41 -1.62 6.65 -1.04
N LEU A 42 -1.64 7.97 -0.82
CA LEU A 42 -2.39 8.57 0.28
C LEU A 42 -3.86 8.69 -0.12
N VAL A 43 -4.73 7.96 0.58
CA VAL A 43 -6.18 8.08 0.41
C VAL A 43 -6.76 8.89 1.55
N VAL A 44 -7.11 10.14 1.26
CA VAL A 44 -7.75 11.07 2.19
C VAL A 44 -9.22 10.69 2.39
N ARG A 45 -9.63 10.62 3.66
CA ARG A 45 -11.02 10.40 4.09
C ARG A 45 -11.37 11.36 5.23
N ALA A 46 -12.50 11.13 5.90
CA ALA A 46 -13.07 12.06 6.87
C ALA A 46 -12.32 12.15 8.22
N SER A 47 -11.27 11.35 8.45
CA SER A 47 -10.47 11.45 9.68
C SER A 47 -9.32 12.47 9.60
N SER A 48 -9.15 13.17 8.48
CA SER A 48 -8.15 14.22 8.33
C SER A 48 -8.78 15.44 7.68
N GLY A 49 -8.37 16.62 8.13
CA GLY A 49 -8.91 17.89 7.67
C GLY A 49 -8.03 19.06 8.11
N PRO A 50 -8.41 20.28 7.76
CA PRO A 50 -7.69 21.48 8.19
C PRO A 50 -7.72 21.63 9.72
N SER A 51 -6.69 22.24 10.29
CA SER A 51 -6.71 22.66 11.70
C SER A 51 -7.78 23.72 11.91
N PRO A 52 -8.51 23.72 13.05
CA PRO A 52 -9.32 24.86 13.46
C PRO A 52 -8.43 26.11 13.56
N THR A 53 -8.96 27.24 13.14
CA THR A 53 -8.37 28.58 13.29
C THR A 53 -8.78 29.21 14.60
#